data_AF-A0A315YYA8-F1
#
_entry.id   AF-A0A315YYA8-F1
#
_cell.length_a   1.000
_cell.length_b   1.000
_cell.length_c   1.000
_cell.angle_alpha   90.00
_cell.angle_beta   90.00
_cell.angle_gamma   90.00
#
_symmetry.space_group_name_H-M   'P 1'
#
loop_
_entity.id
_entity.type
_entity.pdbx_description
1 polymer ?
#
loop_
_entity_poly.entity_id
_entity_poly.type
_entity_poly.pdbx_seq_one_letter_code
_entity_poly.pdbx_strand_id
1 'polypeptide(L)'
;MDGMKDRPSLKIWLWTIGLFVVWEIFAFSFYKLKLKEEILYFFTPQIQKITNDYALYQRGPEEPLKVVVIGSSLFIHGIQDLESIAQYSRKTHGKTVQLHKIVQTGDPFKDFVTKYQLFEKLIELKPDLICIQTELAGIKLGGKKRKLKAVSKDENPLFIKVVYASNVNMNVITHFTGLFESFDSNLKELDTLNHTPSKRRVKSLEQLEYVLDSYAKLQEHSIKTVIVDIPKPKAVEDVVYTTSFRDSLAQFLEIHKERYGISHWNYNGPIMYYQHYIDYGHLNAKGRKIYTEWLVDKIIEEEQH
;
A
#
# COMPACT_ATOMS: atom_id res chain seq x y z
N MET A 1 -31.25 42.44 -45.65
CA MET A 1 -31.37 41.28 -44.74
C MET A 1 -30.79 40.04 -45.44
N ASP A 2 -29.49 40.06 -45.79
CA ASP A 2 -28.85 39.00 -46.60
C ASP A 2 -27.80 38.17 -45.83
N GLY A 3 -27.84 38.20 -44.50
CA GLY A 3 -26.83 37.56 -43.65
C GLY A 3 -27.11 36.12 -43.21
N MET A 4 -28.06 35.40 -43.83
CA MET A 4 -28.47 34.06 -43.35
C MET A 4 -28.09 32.88 -44.26
N LYS A 5 -27.39 33.09 -45.40
CA LYS A 5 -27.15 32.01 -46.37
C LYS A 5 -26.01 31.03 -46.02
N ASP A 6 -25.17 31.31 -45.03
CA ASP A 6 -23.98 30.49 -44.75
C ASP A 6 -24.05 29.65 -43.48
N ARG A 7 -25.26 29.29 -43.01
CA ARG A 7 -25.38 28.38 -41.86
C ARG A 7 -25.19 26.93 -42.32
N PRO A 8 -24.28 26.16 -41.69
CA PRO A 8 -24.14 24.74 -41.98
C PRO A 8 -25.48 24.02 -41.79
N SER A 9 -25.81 23.10 -42.70
CA SER A 9 -27.04 22.32 -42.58
C SER A 9 -27.06 21.52 -41.27
N LEU A 10 -28.25 21.28 -40.71
CA LEU A 10 -28.43 20.49 -39.48
C LEU A 10 -27.75 19.11 -39.56
N LYS A 11 -27.66 18.52 -40.76
CA LYS A 11 -26.98 17.24 -40.99
C LYS A 11 -25.49 17.31 -40.65
N ILE A 12 -24.81 18.41 -40.96
CA ILE A 12 -23.38 18.59 -40.66
C ILE A 12 -23.18 18.61 -39.15
N TRP A 13 -24.01 19.36 -38.42
CA TRP A 13 -23.96 19.40 -36.95
C TRP A 13 -24.20 18.04 -36.30
N LEU A 14 -25.18 17.27 -36.80
CA LEU A 14 -25.45 15.92 -36.31
C LEU A 14 -24.26 14.98 -36.53
N TRP A 15 -23.60 15.05 -37.69
CA TRP A 15 -22.39 14.27 -37.96
C TRP A 15 -21.22 14.68 -37.07
N THR A 16 -20.99 15.98 -36.88
CA THR A 16 -19.93 16.49 -35.99
C THR A 16 -20.13 16.02 -34.56
N ILE A 17 -21.36 16.11 -34.04
CA ILE A 17 -21.70 15.62 -32.69
C ILE A 17 -21.51 14.11 -32.62
N GLY A 18 -21.98 13.35 -33.62
CA GLY A 18 -21.80 11.90 -33.67
C GLY A 18 -20.33 11.49 -33.65
N LEU A 19 -19.50 12.11 -34.47
CA LEU A 19 -18.05 11.86 -34.51
C LEU A 19 -17.37 12.24 -33.19
N PHE A 20 -17.74 13.37 -32.59
CA PHE A 20 -17.21 13.77 -31.29
C PHE A 20 -17.55 12.75 -30.20
N VAL A 21 -18.79 12.26 -30.13
CA VAL A 21 -19.20 11.24 -29.17
C VAL A 21 -18.45 9.93 -29.39
N VAL A 22 -18.28 9.48 -30.64
CA VAL A 22 -17.51 8.27 -30.96
C VAL A 22 -16.04 8.45 -30.54
N TRP A 23 -15.44 9.61 -30.78
CA TRP A 23 -14.08 9.91 -30.39
C TRP A 23 -13.91 9.94 -28.86
N GLU A 24 -14.84 10.54 -28.12
CA GLU A 24 -14.85 10.52 -26.65
C GLU A 24 -14.97 9.09 -26.10
N ILE A 25 -15.84 8.25 -26.69
CA ILE A 25 -15.95 6.83 -26.32
C ILE A 25 -14.64 6.08 -26.60
N PHE A 26 -14.00 6.35 -27.75
CA PHE A 26 -12.72 5.73 -28.11
C PHE A 26 -11.60 6.19 -27.18
N ALA A 27 -11.47 7.50 -26.92
CA ALA A 27 -10.48 8.08 -26.03
C ALA A 27 -10.65 7.55 -24.60
N PHE A 28 -11.89 7.49 -24.10
CA PHE A 28 -12.20 6.91 -22.79
C PHE A 28 -11.86 5.42 -22.71
N SER A 29 -12.19 4.65 -23.75
CA SER A 29 -11.89 3.22 -23.83
C SER A 29 -10.39 2.96 -23.88
N PHE A 30 -9.65 3.71 -24.70
CA PHE A 30 -8.20 3.65 -24.81
C PHE A 30 -7.53 4.04 -23.49
N TYR A 31 -7.99 5.13 -22.84
CA TYR A 31 -7.48 5.55 -21.54
C TYR A 31 -7.72 4.49 -20.47
N LYS A 32 -8.92 3.87 -20.44
CA LYS A 32 -9.25 2.79 -19.51
C LYS A 32 -8.40 1.53 -19.74
N LEU A 33 -8.06 1.22 -21.00
CA LEU A 33 -7.14 0.13 -21.34
C LEU A 33 -5.73 0.42 -20.84
N LYS A 34 -5.20 1.62 -21.12
CA LYS A 34 -3.88 2.04 -20.66
C LYS A 34 -3.76 2.05 -19.13
N LEU A 35 -4.79 2.51 -18.44
CA LEU A 35 -4.82 2.51 -16.97
C LEU A 35 -4.79 1.09 -16.38
N LYS A 36 -5.37 0.09 -17.09
CA LYS A 36 -5.28 -1.32 -16.68
C LYS A 36 -3.88 -1.91 -16.89
N GLU A 37 -3.19 -1.50 -17.93
CA GLU A 37 -1.80 -1.89 -18.21
C GLU A 37 -0.84 -1.28 -17.19
N GLU A 38 -1.03 0.00 -16.82
CA GLU A 38 -0.23 0.68 -15.81
C GLU A 38 -0.31 -0.01 -14.43
N ILE A 39 -1.45 -0.62 -14.05
CA ILE A 39 -1.53 -1.35 -12.78
C ILE A 39 -0.76 -2.68 -12.84
N LEU A 40 -0.81 -3.41 -13.96
CA LEU A 40 -0.01 -4.63 -14.14
C LEU A 40 1.50 -4.30 -14.09
N TYR A 41 1.87 -3.10 -14.56
CA TYR A 41 3.24 -2.59 -14.53
C TYR A 41 3.82 -2.44 -13.11
N PHE A 42 2.99 -2.31 -12.06
CA PHE A 42 3.53 -2.24 -10.69
C PHE A 42 3.79 -3.62 -10.07
N PHE A 43 2.95 -4.61 -10.35
CA PHE A 43 3.02 -5.91 -9.67
C PHE A 43 4.16 -6.79 -10.20
N THR A 44 4.22 -6.98 -11.53
CA THR A 44 5.18 -7.91 -12.15
C THR A 44 6.64 -7.55 -11.85
N PRO A 45 7.08 -6.28 -11.90
CA PRO A 45 8.46 -5.94 -11.54
C PRO A 45 8.79 -6.19 -10.07
N GLN A 46 7.81 -6.06 -9.15
CA GLN A 46 8.03 -6.36 -7.74
C GLN A 46 8.30 -7.86 -7.54
N ILE A 47 7.46 -8.73 -8.12
CA ILE A 47 7.68 -10.18 -8.08
C ILE A 47 9.01 -10.57 -8.74
N GLN A 48 9.28 -10.06 -9.96
CA GLN A 48 10.52 -10.39 -10.67
C GLN A 48 11.76 -9.97 -9.88
N LYS A 49 11.71 -8.81 -9.22
CA LYS A 49 12.79 -8.36 -8.34
C LYS A 49 13.01 -9.35 -7.19
N ILE A 50 11.94 -9.78 -6.52
CA ILE A 50 12.04 -10.78 -5.43
C ILE A 50 12.65 -12.08 -5.94
N THR A 51 12.17 -12.59 -7.08
CA THR A 51 12.71 -13.81 -7.70
C THR A 51 14.20 -13.70 -7.97
N ASN A 52 14.63 -12.59 -8.57
CA ASN A 52 16.04 -12.34 -8.89
C ASN A 52 16.89 -12.23 -7.63
N ASP A 53 16.41 -11.47 -6.63
CA ASP A 53 17.11 -11.27 -5.38
C ASP A 53 17.28 -12.62 -4.66
N TYR A 54 16.22 -13.44 -4.51
CA TYR A 54 16.30 -14.76 -3.87
C TYR A 54 17.26 -15.71 -4.59
N ALA A 55 17.32 -15.68 -5.93
CA ALA A 55 18.25 -16.51 -6.70
C ALA A 55 19.73 -16.13 -6.46
N LEU A 56 20.02 -14.87 -6.17
CA LEU A 56 21.38 -14.41 -5.86
C LEU A 56 21.85 -14.89 -4.48
N TYR A 57 20.95 -14.94 -3.49
CA TYR A 57 21.32 -15.26 -2.10
C TYR A 57 21.49 -16.75 -1.81
N GLN A 58 20.97 -17.64 -2.65
CA GLN A 58 21.26 -19.08 -2.57
C GLN A 58 22.77 -19.43 -2.73
N ARG A 59 23.61 -18.43 -3.04
CA ARG A 59 25.06 -18.59 -3.26
C ARG A 59 25.92 -18.09 -2.10
N GLY A 60 25.32 -17.58 -1.02
CA GLY A 60 26.03 -17.02 0.14
C GLY A 60 26.30 -18.04 1.26
N PRO A 61 27.26 -17.76 2.17
CA PRO A 61 27.58 -18.64 3.30
C PRO A 61 26.52 -18.64 4.42
N GLU A 62 25.67 -17.62 4.49
CA GLU A 62 24.54 -17.53 5.42
C GLU A 62 23.25 -17.27 4.64
N GLU A 63 22.26 -18.15 4.81
CA GLU A 63 20.95 -17.98 4.17
C GLU A 63 20.16 -16.89 4.90
N PRO A 64 19.76 -15.80 4.21
CA PRO A 64 18.99 -14.73 4.81
C PRO A 64 17.55 -15.17 5.11
N LEU A 65 16.92 -14.57 6.11
CA LEU A 65 15.48 -14.73 6.36
C LEU A 65 14.69 -13.98 5.29
N LYS A 66 13.92 -14.70 4.48
CA LYS A 66 13.18 -14.22 3.30
C LYS A 66 11.77 -13.79 3.70
N VAL A 67 11.53 -12.49 3.73
CA VAL A 67 10.25 -11.92 4.17
C VAL A 67 9.60 -11.13 3.04
N VAL A 68 8.30 -11.34 2.85
CA VAL A 68 7.50 -10.53 1.92
C VAL A 68 6.43 -9.78 2.71
N VAL A 69 6.38 -8.46 2.55
CA VAL A 69 5.30 -7.63 3.09
C VAL A 69 4.34 -7.20 2.00
N ILE A 70 3.05 -7.34 2.25
CA ILE A 70 1.96 -6.99 1.34
C ILE A 70 1.20 -5.81 1.93
N GLY A 71 1.14 -4.70 1.20
CA GLY A 71 0.61 -3.47 1.77
C GLY A 71 0.17 -2.41 0.78
N SER A 72 -0.27 -1.30 1.34
CA SER A 72 -0.70 -0.09 0.63
C SER A 72 0.42 0.95 0.58
N SER A 73 0.07 2.20 0.26
CA SER A 73 0.97 3.35 0.44
C SER A 73 1.49 3.49 1.87
N LEU A 74 0.76 2.99 2.86
CA LEU A 74 1.22 2.99 4.25
C LEU A 74 2.51 2.16 4.41
N PHE A 75 2.64 0.99 3.78
CA PHE A 75 3.89 0.21 3.78
C PHE A 75 4.97 0.79 2.85
N ILE A 76 4.58 1.45 1.74
CA ILE A 76 5.51 2.20 0.89
C ILE A 76 6.28 3.22 1.73
N HIS A 77 5.55 4.00 2.54
CA HIS A 77 6.12 5.06 3.37
C HIS A 77 6.54 4.59 4.78
N GLY A 78 6.08 3.43 5.22
CA GLY A 78 6.24 2.96 6.59
C GLY A 78 7.47 2.11 6.84
N ILE A 79 8.00 1.45 5.82
CA ILE A 79 9.13 0.53 5.95
C ILE A 79 10.36 1.14 5.25
N GLN A 80 11.56 1.03 5.84
CA GLN A 80 12.81 1.49 5.20
C GLN A 80 13.17 0.67 3.95
N ASP A 81 14.25 1.05 3.28
CA ASP A 81 14.83 0.31 2.16
C ASP A 81 15.52 -0.99 2.63
N LEU A 82 15.84 -1.86 1.67
CA LEU A 82 16.44 -3.18 1.91
C LEU A 82 17.79 -3.12 2.62
N GLU A 83 18.63 -2.12 2.29
CA GLU A 83 19.98 -2.00 2.85
C GLU A 83 19.91 -1.59 4.32
N SER A 84 19.08 -0.60 4.64
CA SER A 84 18.82 -0.18 6.03
C SER A 84 18.31 -1.36 6.90
N ILE A 85 17.40 -2.17 6.36
CA ILE A 85 16.85 -3.34 7.06
C ILE A 85 17.94 -4.40 7.31
N ALA A 86 18.69 -4.77 6.29
CA ALA A 86 19.77 -5.75 6.40
C ALA A 86 20.89 -5.28 7.35
N GLN A 87 21.21 -3.99 7.33
CA GLN A 87 22.19 -3.40 8.24
C GLN A 87 21.71 -3.46 9.70
N TYR A 88 20.46 -3.05 9.98
CA TYR A 88 19.90 -3.11 11.32
C TYR A 88 19.82 -4.55 11.83
N SER A 89 19.26 -5.48 11.04
CA SER A 89 19.08 -6.87 11.46
C SER A 89 20.43 -7.55 11.75
N ARG A 90 21.44 -7.36 10.89
CA ARG A 90 22.77 -7.95 11.07
C ARG A 90 23.47 -7.37 12.29
N LYS A 91 23.38 -6.05 12.49
CA LYS A 91 24.04 -5.38 13.61
C LYS A 91 23.43 -5.77 14.96
N THR A 92 22.11 -5.84 15.04
CA THR A 92 21.39 -6.05 16.31
C THR A 92 21.24 -7.53 16.65
N HIS A 93 21.05 -8.39 15.64
CA HIS A 93 20.67 -9.79 15.85
C HIS A 93 21.64 -10.81 15.22
N GLY A 94 22.70 -10.35 14.54
CA GLY A 94 23.62 -11.23 13.84
C GLY A 94 23.00 -11.96 12.64
N LYS A 95 21.78 -11.61 12.23
CA LYS A 95 21.03 -12.27 11.16
C LYS A 95 20.61 -11.28 10.08
N THR A 96 20.74 -11.67 8.81
CA THR A 96 20.29 -10.83 7.69
C THR A 96 18.82 -11.10 7.39
N VAL A 97 17.98 -10.06 7.47
CA VAL A 97 16.57 -10.10 7.03
C VAL A 97 16.47 -9.46 5.65
N GLN A 98 15.82 -10.16 4.71
CA GLN A 98 15.52 -9.65 3.39
C GLN A 98 14.03 -9.43 3.23
N LEU A 99 13.63 -8.18 3.43
CA LEU A 99 12.24 -7.79 3.44
C LEU A 99 11.85 -7.11 2.13
N HIS A 100 11.17 -7.84 1.26
CA HIS A 100 10.64 -7.31 0.02
C HIS A 100 9.21 -6.83 0.17
N LYS A 101 8.86 -5.79 -0.59
CA LYS A 101 7.53 -5.16 -0.56
C LYS A 101 6.76 -5.53 -1.82
N ILE A 102 5.50 -5.92 -1.64
CA ILE A 102 4.48 -6.01 -2.70
C ILE A 102 3.40 -5.00 -2.33
N VAL A 103 3.52 -3.81 -2.90
CA VAL A 103 2.78 -2.64 -2.45
C VAL A 103 2.19 -1.86 -3.61
N GLN A 104 0.99 -1.30 -3.38
CA GLN A 104 0.31 -0.43 -4.33
C GLN A 104 -0.61 0.54 -3.56
N THR A 105 -0.76 1.78 -4.05
CA THR A 105 -1.65 2.78 -3.43
C THR A 105 -3.12 2.31 -3.40
N GLY A 106 -3.85 2.64 -2.33
CA GLY A 106 -5.27 2.31 -2.19
C GLY A 106 -5.53 0.98 -1.46
N ASP A 107 -6.54 0.23 -1.88
CA ASP A 107 -6.86 -1.13 -1.40
C ASP A 107 -6.65 -2.15 -2.54
N PRO A 108 -5.39 -2.54 -2.84
CA PRO A 108 -5.07 -3.41 -3.97
C PRO A 108 -5.32 -4.89 -3.68
N PHE A 109 -5.75 -5.26 -2.47
CA PHE A 109 -5.63 -6.64 -2.00
C PHE A 109 -6.45 -7.63 -2.83
N LYS A 110 -7.68 -7.25 -3.19
CA LYS A 110 -8.51 -8.07 -4.08
C LYS A 110 -7.87 -8.28 -5.44
N ASP A 111 -7.27 -7.25 -6.02
CA ASP A 111 -6.63 -7.35 -7.34
C ASP A 111 -5.34 -8.19 -7.25
N PHE A 112 -4.53 -8.01 -6.21
CA PHE A 112 -3.36 -8.86 -5.91
C PHE A 112 -3.73 -10.35 -5.91
N VAL A 113 -4.81 -10.72 -5.21
CA VAL A 113 -5.22 -12.12 -5.11
C VAL A 113 -5.86 -12.62 -6.39
N THR A 114 -6.91 -11.94 -6.86
CA THR A 114 -7.78 -12.49 -7.92
C THR A 114 -7.25 -12.25 -9.33
N LYS A 115 -6.63 -11.09 -9.59
CA LYS A 115 -6.15 -10.72 -10.92
C LYS A 115 -4.70 -11.12 -11.12
N TYR A 116 -3.86 -10.91 -10.11
CA TYR A 116 -2.41 -11.13 -10.20
C TYR A 116 -1.94 -12.45 -9.60
N GLN A 117 -2.86 -13.26 -9.04
CA GLN A 117 -2.57 -14.58 -8.49
C GLN A 117 -1.41 -14.54 -7.48
N LEU A 118 -1.38 -13.49 -6.64
CA LEU A 118 -0.26 -13.21 -5.75
C LEU A 118 0.15 -14.43 -4.92
N PHE A 119 -0.80 -15.13 -4.32
CA PHE A 119 -0.47 -16.26 -3.45
C PHE A 119 0.12 -17.45 -4.19
N GLU A 120 -0.29 -17.73 -5.44
CA GLU A 120 0.35 -18.76 -6.27
C GLU A 120 1.84 -18.40 -6.50
N LYS A 121 2.11 -17.11 -6.75
CA LYS A 121 3.49 -16.61 -6.90
C LYS A 121 4.28 -16.65 -5.60
N LEU A 122 3.66 -16.40 -4.45
CA LEU A 122 4.34 -16.53 -3.16
C LEU A 122 4.63 -17.98 -2.81
N ILE A 123 3.75 -18.92 -3.17
CA ILE A 123 3.99 -20.36 -3.01
C ILE A 123 5.17 -20.81 -3.88
N GLU A 124 5.28 -20.32 -5.12
CA GLU A 124 6.44 -20.55 -5.98
C GLU A 124 7.74 -19.97 -5.38
N LEU A 125 7.67 -18.75 -4.82
CA LEU A 125 8.81 -18.04 -4.23
C LEU A 125 9.30 -18.62 -2.90
N LYS A 126 8.40 -19.28 -2.14
CA LYS A 126 8.66 -19.86 -0.81
C LYS A 126 9.36 -18.89 0.16
N PRO A 127 8.77 -17.72 0.47
CA PRO A 127 9.28 -16.89 1.57
C PRO A 127 9.11 -17.63 2.90
N ASP A 128 9.97 -17.32 3.88
CA ASP A 128 9.86 -17.87 5.23
C ASP A 128 8.68 -17.23 5.99
N LEU A 129 8.36 -15.98 5.67
CA LEU A 129 7.30 -15.21 6.31
C LEU A 129 6.62 -14.25 5.33
N ILE A 130 5.29 -14.19 5.40
CA ILE A 130 4.45 -13.19 4.73
C ILE A 130 3.79 -12.30 5.79
N CYS A 131 3.99 -10.98 5.68
CA CYS A 131 3.31 -9.99 6.51
C CYS A 131 2.25 -9.24 5.69
N ILE A 132 0.98 -9.32 6.08
CA ILE A 132 -0.13 -8.63 5.40
C ILE A 132 -0.55 -7.43 6.23
N GLN A 133 -0.57 -6.25 5.64
CA GLN A 133 -1.05 -5.05 6.32
C GLN A 133 -2.51 -5.20 6.79
N THR A 134 -2.80 -4.91 8.06
CA THR A 134 -4.14 -5.02 8.65
C THR A 134 -5.21 -4.23 7.89
N GLU A 135 -4.90 -3.05 7.37
CA GLU A 135 -5.85 -2.30 6.54
C GLU A 135 -6.32 -3.07 5.30
N LEU A 136 -5.41 -3.82 4.68
CA LEU A 136 -5.75 -4.62 3.51
C LEU A 136 -6.54 -5.86 3.93
N ALA A 137 -6.06 -6.57 4.96
CA ALA A 137 -6.63 -7.83 5.41
C ALA A 137 -8.03 -7.66 6.00
N GLY A 138 -8.24 -6.66 6.87
CA GLY A 138 -9.40 -6.66 7.77
C GLY A 138 -10.16 -5.35 7.86
N ILE A 139 -9.67 -4.22 7.31
CA ILE A 139 -10.30 -2.91 7.56
C ILE A 139 -10.85 -2.29 6.28
N LYS A 140 -12.14 -1.97 6.31
CA LYS A 140 -12.81 -1.14 5.31
C LYS A 140 -12.77 0.33 5.75
N LEU A 141 -12.10 1.17 4.96
CA LEU A 141 -12.11 2.61 5.16
C LEU A 141 -13.47 3.18 4.72
N GLY A 142 -14.18 3.77 5.67
CA GLY A 142 -15.47 4.43 5.49
C GLY A 142 -15.27 5.85 4.97
N GLY A 143 -15.51 6.03 3.68
CA GLY A 143 -15.63 7.34 3.07
C GLY A 143 -16.40 7.24 1.77
N LYS A 144 -17.37 8.15 1.55
CA LYS A 144 -17.66 8.58 0.18
C LYS A 144 -16.30 8.96 -0.40
N LYS A 145 -15.94 8.53 -1.62
CA LYS A 145 -14.79 9.09 -2.33
C LYS A 145 -14.91 10.60 -2.14
N ARG A 146 -14.12 11.20 -1.24
CA ARG A 146 -14.03 12.65 -1.21
C ARG A 146 -13.52 12.87 -2.63
N LYS A 147 -14.37 13.42 -3.50
CA LYS A 147 -13.84 14.15 -4.65
C LYS A 147 -12.86 15.07 -3.94
N LEU A 148 -11.56 14.77 -4.02
CA LEU A 148 -10.54 15.74 -3.70
C LEU A 148 -11.08 16.93 -4.47
N LYS A 149 -11.68 17.90 -3.77
CA LYS A 149 -11.86 19.24 -4.34
C LYS A 149 -10.44 19.50 -4.75
N ALA A 150 -10.21 19.45 -6.07
CA ALA A 150 -8.87 19.49 -6.63
C ALA A 150 -8.20 20.59 -5.82
N VAL A 151 -7.21 20.22 -4.99
CA VAL A 151 -6.35 21.21 -4.37
C VAL A 151 -6.02 22.08 -5.55
N SER A 152 -6.44 23.35 -5.49
CA SER A 152 -6.43 24.22 -6.67
C SER A 152 -5.05 24.00 -7.30
N LYS A 153 -4.99 23.81 -8.62
CA LYS A 153 -3.71 23.51 -9.30
C LYS A 153 -2.62 24.55 -8.94
N ASP A 154 -3.07 25.68 -8.39
CA ASP A 154 -2.33 26.85 -7.98
C ASP A 154 -1.74 26.77 -6.55
N GLU A 155 -2.17 25.86 -5.67
CA GLU A 155 -1.77 25.89 -4.24
C GLU A 155 -0.55 25.03 -3.88
N ASN A 156 -0.18 24.00 -4.66
CA ASN A 156 1.10 23.32 -4.42
C ASN A 156 1.60 22.53 -5.66
N PRO A 157 2.36 23.15 -6.58
CA PRO A 157 2.90 22.48 -7.76
C PRO A 157 3.84 21.31 -7.40
N LEU A 158 4.37 21.31 -6.19
CA LEU A 158 5.25 20.29 -5.63
C LEU A 158 4.47 19.03 -5.22
N PHE A 159 3.28 19.17 -4.62
CA PHE A 159 2.39 18.04 -4.33
C PHE A 159 1.89 17.36 -5.61
N ILE A 160 1.54 18.14 -6.63
CA ILE A 160 1.17 17.59 -7.94
C ILE A 160 2.35 16.82 -8.54
N LYS A 161 3.57 17.38 -8.53
CA LYS A 161 4.76 16.68 -9.01
C LYS A 161 5.04 15.39 -8.25
N VAL A 162 4.86 15.36 -6.92
CA VAL A 162 5.03 14.16 -6.10
C VAL A 162 4.00 13.09 -6.44
N VAL A 163 2.71 13.46 -6.53
CA VAL A 163 1.62 12.52 -6.90
C VAL A 163 1.78 12.02 -8.33
N TYR A 164 2.23 12.89 -9.25
CA TYR A 164 2.49 12.51 -10.65
C TYR A 164 3.72 11.61 -10.76
N ALA A 165 4.81 11.91 -10.04
CA ALA A 165 6.02 11.10 -10.01
C ALA A 165 5.82 9.74 -9.30
N SER A 166 4.96 9.67 -8.28
CA SER A 166 4.58 8.40 -7.64
C SER A 166 3.73 7.51 -8.56
N ASN A 167 3.03 8.11 -9.54
CA ASN A 167 2.18 7.39 -10.49
C ASN A 167 2.89 7.03 -11.79
N VAL A 168 4.00 7.70 -12.15
CA VAL A 168 4.73 7.48 -13.41
C VAL A 168 6.15 7.00 -13.14
N ASN A 169 6.32 5.68 -13.07
CA ASN A 169 7.54 4.90 -13.33
C ASN A 169 8.82 5.18 -12.50
N MET A 170 9.36 4.11 -11.91
CA MET A 170 10.52 4.07 -11.04
C MET A 170 11.84 4.27 -11.80
N ASN A 171 12.36 5.49 -11.74
CA ASN A 171 13.79 5.80 -11.50
C ASN A 171 13.96 7.13 -10.73
N VAL A 172 12.85 7.78 -10.37
CA VAL A 172 12.85 9.07 -9.67
C VAL A 172 12.65 8.90 -8.16
N ILE A 173 12.36 7.69 -7.65
CA ILE A 173 12.21 7.47 -6.19
C ILE A 173 13.52 7.79 -5.46
N THR A 174 14.68 7.47 -6.04
CA THR A 174 16.01 7.86 -5.52
C THR A 174 16.30 9.35 -5.64
N HIS A 175 15.65 10.08 -6.56
CA HIS A 175 15.78 11.53 -6.70
C HIS A 175 14.78 12.31 -5.83
N PHE A 176 13.63 11.70 -5.51
CA PHE A 176 12.60 12.30 -4.67
C PHE A 176 12.83 12.10 -3.18
N THR A 177 13.67 11.15 -2.73
CA THR A 177 14.05 11.06 -1.30
C THR A 177 14.56 12.40 -0.76
N GLY A 178 15.45 13.08 -1.50
CA GLY A 178 15.94 14.43 -1.13
C GLY A 178 14.86 15.51 -1.20
N LEU A 179 13.84 15.34 -2.07
CA LEU A 179 12.72 16.26 -2.18
C LEU A 179 11.71 16.06 -1.04
N PHE A 180 11.50 14.82 -0.58
CA PHE A 180 10.70 14.50 0.60
C PHE A 180 11.37 14.97 1.90
N GLU A 181 12.71 14.90 2.00
CA GLU A 181 13.44 15.50 3.12
C GLU A 181 13.19 17.02 3.21
N SER A 182 13.09 17.71 2.07
CA SER A 182 12.72 19.13 2.01
C SER A 182 11.23 19.43 2.31
N PHE A 183 10.36 18.42 2.22
CA PHE A 183 8.96 18.52 2.69
C PHE A 183 8.88 18.35 4.21
N ASP A 184 9.67 17.45 4.79
CA ASP A 184 9.68 17.15 6.23
C ASP A 184 10.03 18.39 7.08
N SER A 185 10.84 19.31 6.53
CA SER A 185 11.17 20.58 7.21
C SER A 185 10.02 21.60 7.23
N ASN A 186 9.11 21.59 6.25
CA ASN A 186 8.02 22.56 6.10
C ASN A 186 6.68 22.10 6.71
N LEU A 187 6.55 20.84 7.12
CA LEU A 187 5.32 20.27 7.67
C LEU A 187 5.20 20.41 9.20
N LYS A 188 6.20 21.00 9.86
CA LYS A 188 6.23 21.20 11.33
C LYS A 188 5.07 22.04 11.88
N GLU A 189 4.30 22.71 11.02
CA GLU A 189 3.22 23.63 11.40
C GLU A 189 1.81 23.20 10.97
N LEU A 190 1.62 21.99 10.44
CA LEU A 190 0.26 21.52 10.19
C LEU A 190 -0.47 21.34 11.53
N ASP A 191 -1.41 22.25 11.80
CA ASP A 191 -2.34 22.17 12.93
C ASP A 191 -3.22 20.92 12.76
N THR A 192 -2.75 19.83 13.36
CA THR A 192 -3.37 18.52 13.33
C THR A 192 -4.50 18.38 14.34
N LEU A 193 -4.78 19.42 15.15
CA LEU A 193 -5.85 19.42 16.15
C LEU A 193 -7.24 19.27 15.53
N ASN A 194 -7.40 19.66 14.26
CA ASN A 194 -8.69 19.67 13.56
C ASN A 194 -8.90 18.49 12.59
N HIS A 195 -7.97 17.52 12.52
CA HIS A 195 -8.13 16.38 11.62
C HIS A 195 -9.19 15.39 12.14
N THR A 196 -10.25 15.15 11.36
CA THR A 196 -11.20 14.07 11.61
C THR A 196 -10.82 12.84 10.78
N PRO A 197 -10.35 11.74 11.40
CA PRO A 197 -9.99 10.55 10.65
C PRO A 197 -11.22 9.89 10.01
N SER A 198 -10.99 9.22 8.88
CA SER A 198 -12.03 8.45 8.19
C SER A 198 -12.58 7.37 9.10
N LYS A 199 -13.91 7.20 9.13
CA LYS A 199 -14.55 6.11 9.87
C LYS A 199 -13.99 4.78 9.39
N ARG A 200 -13.82 3.83 10.28
CA ARG A 200 -13.34 2.48 9.94
C ARG A 200 -14.37 1.44 10.31
N ARG A 201 -14.40 0.35 9.56
CA ARG A 201 -15.22 -0.82 9.84
C ARG A 201 -14.38 -2.05 9.55
N VAL A 202 -14.64 -3.13 10.27
CA VAL A 202 -14.02 -4.42 9.97
C VAL A 202 -14.71 -5.00 8.72
N LYS A 203 -13.93 -5.61 7.82
CA LYS A 203 -14.45 -6.30 6.64
C LYS A 203 -15.22 -7.54 7.10
N SER A 204 -16.38 -7.80 6.50
CA SER A 204 -17.10 -9.05 6.77
C SER A 204 -16.41 -10.23 6.09
N LEU A 205 -16.72 -11.46 6.51
CA LEU A 205 -16.15 -12.65 5.88
C LEU A 205 -16.52 -12.73 4.38
N GLU A 206 -17.73 -12.33 3.99
CA GLU A 206 -18.13 -12.31 2.58
C GLU A 206 -17.27 -11.33 1.75
N GLN A 207 -16.83 -10.23 2.37
CA GLN A 207 -15.94 -9.27 1.73
C GLN A 207 -14.52 -9.82 1.52
N LEU A 208 -14.19 -10.95 2.14
CA LEU A 208 -12.87 -11.59 2.11
C LEU A 208 -12.90 -13.00 1.51
N GLU A 209 -14.04 -13.51 1.06
CA GLU A 209 -14.14 -14.83 0.40
C GLU A 209 -13.07 -15.04 -0.68
N TYR A 210 -12.68 -13.98 -1.38
CA TYR A 210 -11.65 -14.04 -2.41
C TYR A 210 -10.25 -14.45 -1.91
N VAL A 211 -9.96 -14.35 -0.61
CA VAL A 211 -8.63 -14.62 -0.03
C VAL A 211 -8.57 -15.82 0.91
N LEU A 212 -9.71 -16.31 1.41
CA LEU A 212 -9.75 -17.37 2.43
C LEU A 212 -9.09 -18.67 1.95
N ASP A 213 -9.38 -19.09 0.71
CA ASP A 213 -8.75 -20.30 0.12
C ASP A 213 -7.23 -20.12 -0.05
N SER A 214 -6.79 -18.88 -0.32
CA SER A 214 -5.35 -18.61 -0.47
C SER A 214 -4.61 -18.69 0.87
N TYR A 215 -5.25 -18.29 1.97
CA TYR A 215 -4.69 -18.48 3.31
C TYR A 215 -4.50 -19.95 3.65
N ALA A 216 -5.50 -20.79 3.38
CA ALA A 216 -5.38 -22.23 3.59
C ALA A 216 -4.21 -22.83 2.78
N LYS A 217 -4.08 -22.47 1.49
CA LYS A 217 -2.97 -22.92 0.64
C LYS A 217 -1.60 -22.52 1.19
N LEU A 218 -1.45 -21.29 1.69
CA LEU A 218 -0.17 -20.87 2.30
C LEU A 218 0.22 -21.77 3.48
N GLN A 219 -0.74 -22.17 4.31
CA GLN A 219 -0.50 -23.09 5.42
C GLN A 219 -0.14 -24.49 4.95
N GLU A 220 -0.83 -25.02 3.94
CA GLU A 220 -0.51 -26.32 3.33
C GLU A 220 0.94 -26.37 2.82
N HIS A 221 1.43 -25.23 2.32
CA HIS A 221 2.82 -25.05 1.89
C HIS A 221 3.78 -24.64 3.01
N SER A 222 3.35 -24.66 4.27
CA SER A 222 4.14 -24.30 5.46
C SER A 222 4.73 -22.87 5.40
N ILE A 223 4.04 -21.95 4.71
CA ILE A 223 4.46 -20.54 4.64
C ILE A 223 3.81 -19.77 5.78
N LYS A 224 4.64 -19.30 6.71
CA LYS A 224 4.18 -18.54 7.88
C LYS A 224 3.58 -17.22 7.43
N THR A 225 2.40 -16.90 7.93
CA THR A 225 1.65 -15.71 7.51
C THR A 225 1.12 -14.97 8.72
N VAL A 226 1.34 -13.67 8.76
CA VAL A 226 0.94 -12.79 9.87
C VAL A 226 0.26 -11.54 9.34
N ILE A 227 -0.75 -11.07 10.06
CA ILE A 227 -1.35 -9.75 9.83
C ILE A 227 -0.60 -8.74 10.69
N VAL A 228 -0.19 -7.61 10.13
CA VAL A 228 0.66 -6.63 10.82
C VAL A 228 0.06 -5.23 10.76
N ASP A 229 -0.03 -4.61 11.93
CA ASP A 229 -0.49 -3.23 12.08
C ASP A 229 0.61 -2.23 11.70
N ILE A 230 0.19 -1.10 11.12
CA ILE A 230 1.02 0.10 11.01
C ILE A 230 0.50 1.18 11.96
N PRO A 231 1.37 1.73 12.85
CA PRO A 231 0.95 2.68 13.86
C PRO A 231 0.41 3.96 13.24
N LYS A 232 -0.48 4.62 13.96
CA LYS A 232 -1.06 5.91 13.55
C LYS A 232 -0.70 6.98 14.57
N PRO A 233 -0.85 8.27 14.22
CA PRO A 233 -0.75 9.30 15.22
C PRO A 233 -1.70 8.98 16.38
N LYS A 234 -1.24 9.11 17.63
CA LYS A 234 -2.00 8.77 18.83
C LYS A 234 -3.41 9.37 18.83
N ALA A 235 -3.53 10.63 18.44
CA ALA A 235 -4.81 11.32 18.31
C ALA A 235 -5.77 10.65 17.29
N VAL A 236 -5.24 10.10 16.20
CA VAL A 236 -6.02 9.32 15.22
C VAL A 236 -6.46 7.99 15.82
N GLU A 237 -5.57 7.30 16.54
CA GLU A 237 -5.89 6.02 17.18
C GLU A 237 -7.01 6.17 18.20
N ASP A 238 -6.98 7.23 19.00
CA ASP A 238 -7.99 7.50 20.03
C ASP A 238 -9.40 7.72 19.45
N VAL A 239 -9.48 8.24 18.22
CA VAL A 239 -10.76 8.43 17.53
C VAL A 239 -11.18 7.18 16.75
N VAL A 240 -10.24 6.47 16.14
CA VAL A 240 -10.52 5.32 15.27
C VAL A 240 -10.85 4.07 16.07
N TYR A 241 -10.06 3.78 17.11
CA TYR A 241 -10.18 2.55 17.88
C TYR A 241 -11.17 2.69 19.04
N THR A 242 -12.42 3.01 18.70
CA THR A 242 -13.56 2.89 19.62
C THR A 242 -13.68 1.45 20.15
N THR A 243 -14.29 1.25 21.32
CA THR A 243 -14.49 -0.09 21.91
C THR A 243 -15.15 -1.04 20.93
N SER A 244 -16.24 -0.64 20.27
CA SER A 244 -16.94 -1.49 19.30
C SER A 244 -16.09 -1.88 18.08
N PHE A 245 -15.24 -0.97 17.60
CA PHE A 245 -14.29 -1.28 16.52
C PHE A 245 -13.21 -2.26 17.00
N ARG A 246 -12.65 -2.05 18.20
CA ARG A 246 -11.64 -2.95 18.79
C ARG A 246 -12.19 -4.36 18.98
N ASP A 247 -13.40 -4.49 19.53
CA ASP A 247 -14.03 -5.80 19.76
C ASP A 247 -14.29 -6.54 18.44
N SER A 248 -14.79 -5.81 17.44
CA SER A 248 -15.01 -6.37 16.09
C SER A 248 -13.69 -6.81 15.43
N LEU A 249 -12.63 -6.02 15.60
CA LEU A 249 -11.31 -6.35 15.04
C LEU A 249 -10.69 -7.54 15.77
N ALA A 250 -10.79 -7.59 17.10
CA ALA A 250 -10.31 -8.71 17.88
C ALA A 250 -11.01 -10.02 17.49
N GLN A 251 -12.34 -10.01 17.35
CA GLN A 251 -13.10 -11.17 16.88
C GLN A 251 -12.66 -11.59 15.47
N PHE A 252 -12.47 -10.63 14.58
CA PHE A 252 -11.97 -10.89 13.23
C PHE A 252 -10.60 -11.58 13.23
N LEU A 253 -9.66 -11.07 14.02
CA LEU A 253 -8.31 -11.60 14.12
C LEU A 253 -8.29 -12.99 14.76
N GLU A 254 -9.11 -13.23 15.78
CA GLU A 254 -9.22 -14.56 16.41
C GLU A 254 -9.74 -15.60 15.42
N ILE A 255 -10.77 -15.27 14.63
CA ILE A 255 -11.26 -16.16 13.57
C ILE A 255 -10.14 -16.50 12.57
N HIS A 256 -9.29 -15.53 12.21
CA HIS A 256 -8.20 -15.76 11.26
C HIS A 256 -7.09 -16.62 11.85
N LYS A 257 -6.80 -16.45 13.14
CA LYS A 257 -5.85 -17.28 13.87
C LYS A 257 -6.35 -18.71 14.03
N GLU A 258 -7.58 -18.89 14.49
CA GLU A 258 -8.15 -20.23 14.75
C GLU A 258 -8.36 -21.02 13.46
N ARG A 259 -8.86 -20.38 12.39
CA ARG A 259 -9.21 -21.09 11.14
C ARG A 259 -8.07 -21.19 10.15
N TYR A 260 -7.22 -20.18 10.08
CA TYR A 260 -6.19 -20.06 9.05
C TYR A 260 -4.78 -19.95 9.64
N GLY A 261 -4.61 -20.15 10.96
CA GLY A 261 -3.30 -20.07 11.63
C GLY A 261 -2.57 -18.74 11.42
N ILE A 262 -3.29 -17.67 11.04
CA ILE A 262 -2.70 -16.36 10.78
C ILE A 262 -2.67 -15.58 12.09
N SER A 263 -1.47 -15.38 12.64
CA SER A 263 -1.31 -14.55 13.83
C SER A 263 -1.41 -13.06 13.50
N HIS A 264 -1.56 -12.24 14.54
CA HIS A 264 -1.62 -10.79 14.42
C HIS A 264 -0.55 -10.12 15.27
N TRP A 265 0.17 -9.19 14.66
CA TRP A 265 1.14 -8.36 15.34
C TRP A 265 0.61 -6.94 15.47
N ASN A 266 0.13 -6.64 16.68
CA ASN A 266 -0.18 -5.29 17.12
C ASN A 266 1.12 -4.51 17.32
N TYR A 267 1.21 -3.32 16.73
CA TYR A 267 2.31 -2.41 17.02
C TYR A 267 2.31 -2.04 18.51
N ASN A 268 3.41 -2.36 19.20
CA ASN A 268 3.58 -2.10 20.64
C ASN A 268 4.90 -1.34 20.93
N GLY A 269 5.50 -0.72 19.92
CA GLY A 269 6.65 0.16 20.08
C GLY A 269 6.29 1.54 20.65
N PRO A 270 7.22 2.51 20.60
CA PRO A 270 6.99 3.86 21.09
C PRO A 270 5.75 4.53 20.48
N ILE A 271 5.01 5.29 21.31
CA ILE A 271 3.83 6.03 20.85
C ILE A 271 4.19 6.98 19.71
N MET A 272 3.43 6.91 18.63
CA MET A 272 3.64 7.73 17.45
C MET A 272 2.78 9.00 17.51
N TYR A 273 3.42 10.16 17.41
CA TYR A 273 2.75 11.47 17.29
C TYR A 273 2.92 12.02 15.88
N TYR A 274 2.21 13.08 15.52
CA TYR A 274 2.25 13.67 14.18
C TYR A 274 3.66 14.06 13.70
N GLN A 275 4.60 14.38 14.61
CA GLN A 275 6.02 14.60 14.26
C GLN A 275 6.72 13.38 13.61
N HIS A 276 6.09 12.21 13.62
CA HIS A 276 6.57 10.97 12.99
C HIS A 276 5.90 10.70 11.63
N TYR A 277 5.10 11.65 11.12
CA TYR A 277 4.34 11.51 9.89
C TYR A 277 4.54 12.71 8.97
N ILE A 278 4.52 12.46 7.66
CA ILE A 278 4.49 13.53 6.64
C ILE A 278 3.07 14.05 6.39
N ASP A 279 2.05 13.25 6.74
CA ASP A 279 0.66 13.63 6.66
C ASP A 279 -0.16 12.91 7.75
N TYR A 280 -1.47 12.74 7.57
CA TYR A 280 -2.34 12.11 8.55
C TYR A 280 -2.21 10.58 8.65
N GLY A 281 -1.35 9.93 7.85
CA GLY A 281 -1.19 8.47 7.88
C GLY A 281 0.16 7.92 7.41
N HIS A 282 0.92 8.63 6.57
CA HIS A 282 2.21 8.18 6.06
C HIS A 282 3.35 8.59 6.99
N LEU A 283 4.17 7.62 7.41
CA LEU A 283 5.33 7.87 8.28
C LEU A 283 6.40 8.69 7.55
N ASN A 284 7.03 9.63 8.28
CA ASN A 284 8.24 10.31 7.83
C ASN A 284 9.49 9.47 8.12
N ALA A 285 10.69 9.99 7.85
CA ALA A 285 11.93 9.24 8.02
C ALA A 285 12.11 8.74 9.47
N LYS A 286 11.78 9.57 10.46
CA LYS A 286 11.86 9.22 11.89
C LYS A 286 10.87 8.11 12.26
N GLY A 287 9.60 8.27 11.90
CA GLY A 287 8.57 7.27 12.18
C GLY A 287 8.83 5.94 11.47
N ARG A 288 9.26 5.99 10.21
CA ARG A 288 9.61 4.83 9.38
C ARG A 288 10.74 4.02 10.00
N LYS A 289 11.78 4.68 10.50
CA LYS A 289 12.89 4.01 11.19
C LYS A 289 12.39 3.25 12.42
N ILE A 290 11.68 3.93 13.32
CA ILE A 290 11.15 3.31 14.55
C ILE A 290 10.25 2.11 14.24
N TYR A 291 9.35 2.24 13.24
CA TYR A 291 8.48 1.14 12.84
C TYR A 291 9.25 -0.02 12.20
N THR A 292 10.25 0.27 11.37
CA THR A 292 11.04 -0.76 10.70
C THR A 292 11.87 -1.57 11.69
N GLU A 293 12.51 -0.91 12.66
CA GLU A 293 13.28 -1.58 13.72
C GLU A 293 12.36 -2.54 14.51
N TRP A 294 11.20 -2.05 14.96
CA TRP A 294 10.18 -2.89 15.61
C TRP A 294 9.73 -4.08 14.76
N LEU A 295 9.48 -3.86 13.47
CA LEU A 295 9.03 -4.92 12.57
C LEU A 295 10.12 -5.99 12.38
N VAL A 296 11.38 -5.58 12.24
CA VAL A 296 12.52 -6.51 12.11
C VAL A 296 12.70 -7.33 13.39
N ASP A 297 12.57 -6.71 14.55
CA ASP A 297 12.65 -7.43 15.83
C ASP A 297 11.55 -8.50 15.92
N LYS A 298 10.30 -8.16 15.55
CA LYS A 298 9.19 -9.13 15.50
C LYS A 298 9.41 -10.28 14.52
N ILE A 299 9.95 -9.97 13.34
CA ILE A 299 10.29 -10.98 12.33
C ILE A 299 11.30 -11.99 12.89
N ILE A 300 12.31 -11.54 13.62
CA ILE A 300 13.36 -12.39 14.17
C ILE A 300 12.85 -13.20 15.37
N GLU A 301 12.06 -12.58 16.26
CA GLU A 301 11.38 -13.30 17.35
C GLU A 301 10.52 -14.45 16.81
N GLU A 302 9.77 -14.22 15.73
CA GLU A 302 8.88 -15.22 15.14
C GLU A 302 9.63 -16.38 14.47
N GLU A 303 10.86 -16.16 14.00
CA GLU A 303 11.68 -17.24 13.43
C GLU A 303 12.27 -18.17 14.50
N GLN A 304 12.43 -17.68 15.74
CA GLN A 304 12.93 -18.48 16.86
C GLN A 304 11.86 -19.40 17.47
N HIS A 305 10.60 -19.30 17.02
CA HIS A 305 9.42 -20.00 17.53
C HIS A 305 8.70 -20.82 16.46
#